data_AF-A0A0K8UY22-F1
#
_entry.id   AF-A0A0K8UY22-F1
#
_cell.length_a   1.000
_cell.length_b   1.000
_cell.length_c   1.000
_cell.angle_alpha   90.00
_cell.angle_beta   90.00
_cell.angle_gamma   90.00
#
_symmetry.space_group_name_H-M   'P 1'
#
loop_
_entity.id
_entity.type
_entity.pdbx_description
1 polymer ?
#
loop_
_entity_poly.entity_id
_entity_poly.type
_entity_poly.pdbx_seq_one_letter_code
_entity_poly.pdbx_strand_id
1 'polypeptide(L)'
;EVSRDPERTPYQWNTQKNAGFSTAEKTWLPVHPNYKNLNLKQQKSEKSHYSVYKSLVELRKMPALCKGRFHAEVLNRDVFAFERELNDDNSIITVINIGPRARAVNLTEVFDLKFQQKLTVMVAGSKSTHETGIQLTHNATFLLNPYEGIVFANTTPAAKDRNSIDIAYRRTVVRLLIKSVSIILVALLIRQASTKKWTQLRCWNRSDRRNNEGRFRG
;
A
#
# COMPACT_ATOMS: atom_id res chain seq x y z
N GLU A 1 37.04 -34.96 -3.37
CA GLU A 1 36.52 -33.83 -2.57
C GLU A 1 36.66 -32.55 -3.38
N VAL A 2 35.70 -31.64 -3.28
CA VAL A 2 35.74 -30.33 -3.97
C VAL A 2 36.22 -29.28 -2.97
N SER A 3 37.23 -28.48 -3.33
CA SER A 3 37.74 -27.42 -2.46
C SER A 3 36.71 -26.30 -2.26
N ARG A 4 36.66 -25.74 -1.05
CA ARG A 4 35.82 -24.59 -0.66
C ARG A 4 36.55 -23.25 -0.74
N ASP A 5 37.80 -23.26 -1.19
CA ASP A 5 38.66 -22.07 -1.18
C ASP A 5 38.17 -20.90 -2.05
N PRO A 6 37.46 -21.11 -3.18
CA PRO A 6 36.93 -19.98 -3.97
C PRO A 6 36.03 -19.02 -3.17
N GLU A 7 35.26 -19.54 -2.21
CA GLU A 7 34.33 -18.75 -1.37
C GLU A 7 35.00 -18.13 -0.13
N ARG A 8 36.31 -18.34 0.04
CA ARG A 8 37.07 -17.91 1.23
C ARG A 8 38.23 -16.99 0.91
N THR A 9 38.33 -16.56 -0.36
CA THR A 9 39.37 -15.61 -0.77
C THR A 9 39.27 -14.30 0.03
N PRO A 10 40.39 -13.60 0.29
CA PRO A 10 40.37 -12.39 1.11
C PRO A 10 39.45 -11.29 0.54
N TYR A 11 38.83 -10.54 1.44
CA TYR A 11 37.86 -9.50 1.08
C TYR A 11 38.48 -8.32 0.31
N GLN A 12 37.75 -7.79 -0.66
CA GLN A 12 38.23 -6.78 -1.60
C GLN A 12 37.84 -5.36 -1.15
N TRP A 13 38.64 -4.75 -0.28
CA TRP A 13 38.38 -3.41 0.27
C TRP A 13 38.61 -2.29 -0.74
N ASN A 14 39.74 -2.34 -1.45
CA ASN A 14 40.19 -1.30 -2.38
C ASN A 14 41.17 -1.87 -3.43
N THR A 15 41.79 -1.00 -4.23
CA THR A 15 42.71 -1.39 -5.32
C THR A 15 44.18 -1.57 -4.91
N GLN A 16 44.52 -1.41 -3.63
CA GLN A 16 45.88 -1.51 -3.10
C GLN A 16 46.35 -2.99 -2.99
N LYS A 17 47.59 -3.21 -2.51
CA LYS A 17 48.16 -4.55 -2.30
C LYS A 17 47.17 -5.46 -1.56
N ASN A 18 47.01 -6.70 -2.04
CA ASN A 18 46.05 -7.68 -1.52
C ASN A 18 44.61 -7.12 -1.39
N ALA A 19 44.18 -6.26 -2.31
CA ALA A 19 42.90 -5.55 -2.26
C ALA A 19 42.65 -4.74 -0.98
N GLY A 20 43.71 -4.30 -0.30
CA GLY A 20 43.62 -3.62 0.99
C GLY A 20 43.31 -4.53 2.18
N PHE A 21 43.28 -5.85 2.00
CA PHE A 21 43.08 -6.82 3.07
C PHE A 21 44.28 -6.94 4.01
N SER A 22 45.50 -6.89 3.46
CA SER A 22 46.74 -7.03 4.23
C SER A 22 47.91 -6.33 3.54
N THR A 23 48.85 -5.82 4.33
CA THR A 23 50.13 -5.24 3.87
C THR A 23 51.22 -6.30 3.65
N ALA A 24 51.02 -7.54 4.12
CA ALA A 24 51.97 -8.63 4.00
C ALA A 24 52.29 -8.99 2.53
N GLU A 25 53.40 -9.67 2.30
CA GLU A 25 53.80 -10.12 0.95
C GLU A 25 52.80 -11.09 0.32
N LYS A 26 52.29 -12.04 1.11
CA LYS A 26 51.30 -13.02 0.66
C LYS A 26 50.20 -13.20 1.71
N THR A 27 48.99 -13.43 1.22
CA THR A 27 47.83 -13.83 2.01
C THR A 27 47.72 -15.37 2.02
N TRP A 28 46.94 -15.90 2.97
CA TRP A 28 46.73 -17.34 3.12
C TRP A 28 46.02 -18.00 1.93
N LEU A 29 45.23 -17.22 1.18
CA LEU A 29 44.65 -17.56 -0.12
C LEU A 29 44.83 -16.38 -1.09
N PRO A 30 45.01 -16.64 -2.40
CA PRO A 30 45.15 -15.57 -3.38
C PRO A 30 43.88 -14.71 -3.45
N VAL A 31 44.08 -13.40 -3.59
CA VAL A 31 42.99 -12.45 -3.84
C VAL A 31 42.57 -12.55 -5.30
N HIS A 32 41.27 -12.60 -5.56
CA HIS A 32 40.76 -12.68 -6.92
C HIS A 32 41.16 -11.45 -7.75
N PRO A 33 41.63 -11.60 -9.01
CA PRO A 33 42.27 -10.52 -9.78
C PRO A 33 41.34 -9.34 -10.11
N ASN A 34 40.02 -9.54 -10.09
CA ASN A 34 39.04 -8.49 -10.37
C ASN A 34 38.97 -7.37 -9.31
N TYR A 35 39.67 -7.48 -8.17
CA TYR A 35 39.63 -6.47 -7.09
C TYR A 35 40.01 -5.05 -7.55
N LYS A 36 40.73 -4.94 -8.67
CA LYS A 36 41.04 -3.66 -9.30
C LYS A 36 39.80 -2.89 -9.79
N ASN A 37 38.76 -3.62 -10.20
CA ASN A 37 37.53 -3.06 -10.77
C ASN A 37 36.29 -3.37 -9.92
N LEU A 38 36.36 -4.37 -9.03
CA LEU A 38 35.27 -4.79 -8.16
C LEU A 38 35.75 -4.73 -6.71
N ASN A 39 35.55 -3.61 -6.01
CA ASN A 39 35.92 -3.49 -4.61
C ASN A 39 34.97 -2.55 -3.88
N LEU A 40 34.98 -2.59 -2.55
CA LEU A 40 34.08 -1.77 -1.74
C LEU A 40 34.27 -0.26 -1.97
N LYS A 41 35.53 0.20 -2.08
CA LYS A 41 35.82 1.62 -2.28
C LYS A 41 35.17 2.16 -3.55
N GLN A 42 35.26 1.40 -4.66
CA GLN A 42 34.65 1.77 -5.93
C GLN A 42 33.11 1.66 -5.88
N GLN A 43 32.58 0.59 -5.29
CA GLN A 43 31.12 0.42 -5.20
C GLN A 43 30.43 1.49 -4.33
N LYS A 44 31.16 2.18 -3.45
CA LYS A 44 30.61 3.30 -2.67
C LYS A 44 30.33 4.57 -3.49
N SER A 45 30.94 4.74 -4.66
CA SER A 45 30.82 5.95 -5.49
C SER A 45 29.86 5.83 -6.67
N GLU A 46 29.27 4.66 -6.92
CA GLU A 46 28.45 4.37 -8.10
C GLU A 46 27.17 3.60 -7.74
N LYS A 47 26.22 3.52 -8.69
CA LYS A 47 25.05 2.63 -8.59
C LYS A 47 25.54 1.17 -8.63
N SER A 48 25.62 0.53 -7.46
CA SER A 48 26.35 -0.72 -7.26
C SER A 48 25.56 -1.74 -6.43
N HIS A 49 26.09 -2.96 -6.31
CA HIS A 49 25.50 -3.95 -5.40
C HIS A 49 25.57 -3.49 -3.94
N TYR A 50 26.65 -2.81 -3.53
CA TYR A 50 26.75 -2.22 -2.20
C TYR A 50 25.68 -1.16 -1.94
N SER A 51 25.41 -0.26 -2.90
CA SER A 51 24.38 0.77 -2.72
C SER A 51 22.99 0.16 -2.62
N VAL A 52 22.68 -0.84 -3.47
CA VAL A 52 21.43 -1.61 -3.40
C VAL A 52 21.29 -2.32 -2.05
N TYR A 53 22.34 -3.01 -1.59
CA TYR A 53 22.35 -3.70 -0.30
C TYR A 53 22.06 -2.74 0.86
N LYS A 54 22.74 -1.59 0.90
CA LYS A 54 22.51 -0.54 1.90
C LYS A 54 21.05 -0.08 1.90
N SER A 55 20.49 0.20 0.72
CA SER A 55 19.09 0.62 0.60
C SER A 55 18.10 -0.45 1.09
N LEU A 56 18.35 -1.74 0.77
CA LEU A 56 17.51 -2.84 1.24
C LEU A 56 17.60 -3.07 2.74
N VAL A 57 18.78 -2.91 3.35
CA VAL A 57 18.97 -3.00 4.80
C VAL A 57 18.20 -1.87 5.52
N GLU A 58 18.23 -0.65 4.97
CA GLU A 58 17.41 0.45 5.51
C GLU A 58 15.91 0.16 5.33
N LEU A 59 15.50 -0.33 4.17
CA LEU A 59 14.11 -0.69 3.89
C LEU A 59 13.60 -1.78 4.84
N ARG A 60 14.45 -2.74 5.23
CA ARG A 60 14.11 -3.82 6.17
C ARG A 60 13.60 -3.31 7.53
N LYS A 61 13.92 -2.06 7.90
CA LYS A 61 13.42 -1.44 9.13
C LYS A 61 11.95 -1.03 9.05
N MET A 62 11.35 -1.01 7.86
CA MET A 62 9.94 -0.66 7.68
C MET A 62 9.02 -1.68 8.38
N PRO A 63 7.96 -1.22 9.08
CA PRO A 63 7.03 -2.11 9.78
C PRO A 63 6.42 -3.20 8.89
N ALA A 64 6.14 -2.88 7.63
CA ALA A 64 5.64 -3.82 6.62
C ALA A 64 6.57 -5.04 6.45
N LEU A 65 7.89 -4.82 6.34
CA LEU A 65 8.87 -5.90 6.18
C LEU A 65 9.14 -6.69 7.48
N CYS A 66 8.94 -6.07 8.64
CA CYS A 66 9.11 -6.73 9.93
C CYS A 66 7.90 -7.56 10.35
N LYS A 67 6.69 -7.00 10.23
CA LYS A 67 5.46 -7.54 10.82
C LYS A 67 4.34 -7.76 9.83
N GLY A 68 4.48 -7.25 8.60
CA GLY A 68 3.43 -7.35 7.59
C GLY A 68 3.19 -8.78 7.13
N ARG A 69 1.94 -9.06 6.78
CA ARG A 69 1.49 -10.26 6.08
C ARG A 69 2.30 -10.43 4.80
N PHE A 70 2.66 -11.67 4.48
CA PHE A 70 3.36 -12.01 3.25
C PHE A 70 2.37 -12.61 2.26
N HIS A 71 2.37 -12.09 1.04
CA HIS A 71 1.60 -12.61 -0.08
C HIS A 71 2.51 -12.65 -1.30
N ALA A 72 2.57 -13.78 -1.99
CA ALA A 72 3.51 -13.98 -3.09
C ALA A 72 2.79 -14.62 -4.26
N GLU A 73 3.16 -14.19 -5.46
CA GLU A 73 2.52 -14.56 -6.71
C GLU A 73 3.55 -14.79 -7.81
N VAL A 74 3.30 -15.82 -8.62
CA VAL A 74 4.09 -16.11 -9.82
C VAL A 74 3.34 -15.51 -11.00
N LEU A 75 3.81 -14.35 -11.49
CA LEU A 75 3.11 -13.61 -12.55
C LEU A 75 3.22 -14.30 -13.90
N ASN A 76 4.36 -14.96 -14.13
CA ASN A 76 4.61 -15.81 -15.28
C ASN A 76 5.86 -16.68 -14.99
N ARG A 77 6.29 -17.47 -15.98
CA ARG A 77 7.46 -18.37 -15.85
C ARG A 77 8.74 -17.69 -15.35
N ASP A 78 8.93 -16.42 -15.68
CA ASP A 78 10.15 -15.68 -15.42
C ASP A 78 10.01 -14.62 -14.31
N VAL A 79 8.78 -14.24 -13.94
CA VAL A 79 8.54 -13.13 -13.00
C VAL A 79 7.85 -13.61 -11.74
N PHE A 80 8.53 -13.39 -10.62
CA PHE A 80 8.04 -13.62 -9.28
C PHE A 80 7.84 -12.30 -8.56
N ALA A 81 6.71 -12.12 -7.90
CA ALA A 81 6.41 -10.93 -7.13
C ALA A 81 5.92 -11.31 -5.73
N PHE A 82 6.19 -10.46 -4.75
CA PHE A 82 5.60 -10.60 -3.43
C PHE A 82 5.36 -9.25 -2.78
N GLU A 83 4.37 -9.24 -1.91
CA GLU A 83 3.95 -8.11 -1.11
C GLU A 83 4.15 -8.41 0.37
N ARG A 84 4.60 -7.38 1.09
CA ARG A 84 4.59 -7.31 2.54
C ARG A 84 3.68 -6.17 2.95
N GLU A 85 2.55 -6.52 3.56
CA GLU A 85 1.48 -5.58 3.90
C GLU A 85 1.21 -5.63 5.41
N LEU A 86 1.31 -4.48 6.10
CA LEU A 86 0.90 -4.40 7.51
C LEU A 86 -0.47 -3.77 7.69
N ASN A 87 -0.83 -2.78 6.87
CA ASN A 87 -2.10 -2.04 6.82
C ASN A 87 -2.21 -1.39 5.42
N ASP A 88 -3.37 -0.81 5.11
CA ASP A 88 -3.74 -0.16 3.84
C ASP A 88 -2.71 0.81 3.21
N ASP A 89 -1.84 1.42 4.02
CA ASP A 89 -0.88 2.43 3.58
C ASP A 89 0.59 2.02 3.77
N ASN A 90 0.82 0.81 4.28
CA ASN A 90 2.15 0.30 4.59
C ASN A 90 2.34 -1.04 3.88
N SER A 91 2.51 -0.95 2.57
CA SER A 91 2.81 -2.09 1.70
C SER A 91 4.13 -1.88 0.96
N ILE A 92 4.92 -2.95 0.90
CA ILE A 92 6.12 -3.06 0.08
C ILE A 92 5.94 -4.21 -0.90
N ILE A 93 6.06 -3.92 -2.19
CA ILE A 93 5.95 -4.90 -3.27
C ILE A 93 7.31 -5.08 -3.90
N THR A 94 7.78 -6.32 -4.00
CA THR A 94 9.03 -6.67 -4.67
C THR A 94 8.69 -7.48 -5.91
N VAL A 95 9.26 -7.10 -7.05
CA VAL A 95 9.06 -7.78 -8.33
C VAL A 95 10.42 -8.16 -8.89
N ILE A 96 10.58 -9.43 -9.25
CA ILE A 96 11.86 -10.01 -9.67
C ILE A 96 11.65 -10.77 -10.97
N ASN A 97 12.35 -10.36 -12.02
CA ASN A 97 12.51 -11.15 -13.23
C ASN A 97 13.74 -12.05 -13.07
N ILE A 98 13.54 -13.35 -12.98
CA ILE A 98 14.62 -14.35 -12.93
C ILE A 98 15.00 -14.87 -14.32
N GLY A 99 14.26 -14.48 -15.35
CA GLY A 99 14.46 -14.93 -16.72
C GLY A 99 15.42 -14.04 -17.54
N PRO A 100 15.90 -14.58 -18.69
CA PRO A 100 16.83 -13.88 -19.57
C PRO A 100 16.15 -12.86 -20.51
N ARG A 101 14.82 -12.68 -20.44
CA ARG A 101 14.06 -11.82 -21.36
C ARG A 101 13.31 -10.76 -20.57
N ALA A 102 13.17 -9.57 -21.16
CA ALA A 102 12.33 -8.53 -20.60
C ALA A 102 10.86 -8.96 -20.62
N ARG A 103 10.10 -8.60 -19.58
CA ARG A 103 8.69 -8.96 -19.41
C ARG A 103 7.87 -7.71 -19.06
N ALA A 104 6.76 -7.53 -19.76
CA ALA A 104 5.77 -6.52 -19.37
C ALA A 104 5.01 -7.03 -18.15
N VAL A 105 4.88 -6.20 -17.12
CA VAL A 105 4.26 -6.56 -15.84
C VAL A 105 3.23 -5.50 -15.47
N ASN A 106 2.05 -5.96 -15.04
CA ASN A 106 1.02 -5.15 -14.39
C ASN A 106 0.76 -5.74 -13.00
N LEU A 107 0.83 -4.89 -11.97
CA LEU A 107 0.71 -5.31 -10.57
C LEU A 107 -0.69 -5.11 -10.00
N THR A 108 -1.58 -4.42 -10.71
CA THR A 108 -2.86 -3.98 -10.14
C THR A 108 -3.81 -5.13 -9.83
N GLU A 109 -3.95 -6.08 -10.75
CA GLU A 109 -4.84 -7.24 -10.54
C GLU A 109 -4.28 -8.22 -9.51
N VAL A 110 -2.97 -8.19 -9.25
CA VAL A 110 -2.27 -9.18 -8.44
C VAL A 110 -2.34 -8.82 -6.95
N PHE A 111 -2.15 -7.54 -6.62
CA PHE A 111 -2.02 -7.07 -5.25
C PHE A 111 -3.18 -6.18 -4.79
N ASP A 112 -4.35 -6.28 -5.46
CA ASP A 112 -5.58 -5.51 -5.18
C ASP A 112 -5.29 -4.02 -4.87
N LEU A 113 -4.47 -3.40 -5.73
CA LEU A 113 -4.03 -2.02 -5.53
C LEU A 113 -5.25 -1.11 -5.59
N LYS A 114 -5.55 -0.38 -4.51
CA LYS A 114 -6.75 0.48 -4.46
C LYS A 114 -6.67 1.56 -5.54
N PHE A 115 -7.83 1.95 -6.06
CA PHE A 115 -7.98 3.01 -7.05
C PHE A 115 -7.22 4.28 -6.60
N GLN A 116 -6.39 4.84 -7.49
CA GLN A 116 -5.49 5.99 -7.25
C GLN A 116 -4.25 5.76 -6.37
N GLN A 117 -3.98 4.53 -5.90
CA GLN A 117 -2.69 4.26 -5.28
C GLN A 117 -1.55 4.46 -6.28
N LYS A 118 -0.47 5.07 -5.79
CA LYS A 118 0.77 5.24 -6.53
C LYS A 118 1.84 4.36 -5.93
N LEU A 119 2.58 3.67 -6.79
CA LEU A 119 3.73 2.87 -6.40
C LEU A 119 5.01 3.66 -6.66
N THR A 120 5.74 3.98 -5.61
CA THR A 120 7.04 4.65 -5.72
C THR A 120 8.14 3.60 -5.77
N VAL A 121 9.04 3.70 -6.76
CA VAL A 121 10.26 2.87 -6.82
C VAL A 121 11.18 3.23 -5.66
N MET A 122 11.33 2.33 -4.70
CA MET A 122 12.20 2.53 -3.53
C MET A 122 13.62 2.07 -3.81
N VAL A 123 13.76 0.90 -4.42
CA VAL A 123 15.06 0.29 -4.75
C VAL A 123 14.94 -0.37 -6.10
N ALA A 124 15.95 -0.16 -6.95
CA ALA A 124 16.09 -0.85 -8.22
C ALA A 124 17.48 -1.50 -8.29
N GLY A 125 17.60 -2.62 -9.01
CA GLY A 125 18.87 -3.34 -9.17
C GLY A 125 20.00 -2.46 -9.70
N SER A 126 21.27 -2.85 -9.46
CA SER A 126 22.43 -2.02 -9.82
C SER A 126 22.52 -1.70 -11.32
N LYS A 127 22.07 -2.64 -12.17
CA LYS A 127 22.01 -2.48 -13.64
C LYS A 127 20.62 -2.08 -14.17
N SER A 128 19.69 -1.77 -13.28
CA SER A 128 18.34 -1.36 -13.65
C SER A 128 18.35 -0.02 -14.38
N THR A 129 17.49 0.12 -15.40
CA THR A 129 17.19 1.39 -16.06
C THR A 129 16.16 2.22 -15.29
N HIS A 130 15.49 1.63 -14.30
CA HIS A 130 14.54 2.33 -13.45
C HIS A 130 15.28 3.16 -12.39
N GLU A 131 14.79 4.37 -12.19
CA GLU A 131 15.30 5.30 -11.18
C GLU A 131 14.42 5.27 -9.92
N THR A 132 15.07 5.39 -8.77
CA THR A 132 14.38 5.50 -7.48
C THR A 132 13.60 6.81 -7.40
N GLY A 133 12.40 6.76 -6.82
CA GLY A 133 11.50 7.92 -6.69
C GLY A 133 10.50 8.07 -7.84
N ILE A 134 10.66 7.34 -8.95
CA ILE A 134 9.64 7.28 -10.00
C ILE A 134 8.35 6.70 -9.42
N GLN A 135 7.23 7.36 -9.72
CA GLN A 135 5.90 6.90 -9.34
C GLN A 135 5.22 6.23 -10.53
N LEU A 136 4.75 5.01 -10.33
CA LEU A 136 3.86 4.31 -11.24
C LEU A 136 2.41 4.52 -10.78
N THR A 137 1.55 4.85 -11.74
CA THR A 137 0.11 4.96 -11.50
C THR A 137 -0.51 3.57 -11.42
N HIS A 138 -1.60 3.43 -10.67
CA HIS A 138 -2.52 2.30 -10.75
C HIS A 138 -2.82 1.91 -12.23
N ASN A 139 -2.83 0.61 -12.53
CA ASN A 139 -2.94 -0.02 -13.86
C ASN A 139 -1.76 0.21 -14.83
N ALA A 140 -0.67 0.85 -14.40
CA ALA A 140 0.49 1.00 -15.27
C ALA A 140 1.15 -0.35 -15.55
N THR A 141 1.28 -0.68 -16.83
CA THR A 141 2.19 -1.75 -17.27
C THR A 141 3.57 -1.16 -17.43
N PHE A 142 4.58 -1.82 -16.85
CA PHE A 142 5.98 -1.43 -17.00
C PHE A 142 6.82 -2.61 -17.50
N LEU A 143 7.96 -2.31 -18.11
CA LEU A 143 8.87 -3.31 -18.65
C LEU A 143 9.91 -3.67 -17.59
N LEU A 144 9.96 -4.93 -17.18
CA LEU A 144 10.96 -5.45 -16.27
C LEU A 144 12.05 -6.18 -17.08
N ASN A 145 13.27 -5.64 -17.07
CA ASN A 145 14.43 -6.14 -17.81
C ASN A 145 14.87 -7.54 -17.33
N PRO A 146 15.70 -8.25 -18.10
CA PRO A 146 16.29 -9.53 -17.67
C PRO A 146 17.04 -9.41 -16.34
N TYR A 147 16.83 -10.36 -15.44
CA TYR A 147 17.50 -10.42 -14.12
C TYR A 147 17.30 -9.16 -13.26
N GLU A 148 16.26 -8.37 -13.53
CA GLU A 148 15.97 -7.14 -12.82
C GLU A 148 15.07 -7.39 -11.61
N GLY A 149 15.43 -6.78 -10.49
CA GLY A 149 14.59 -6.70 -9.30
C GLY A 149 14.27 -5.24 -8.97
N ILE A 150 13.01 -4.97 -8.66
CA ILE A 150 12.52 -3.64 -8.26
C ILE A 150 11.66 -3.79 -7.01
N VAL A 151 11.84 -2.87 -6.08
CA VAL A 151 11.04 -2.76 -4.86
C VAL A 151 10.25 -1.46 -4.89
N PHE A 152 8.95 -1.59 -4.71
CA PHE A 152 7.98 -0.50 -4.67
C PHE A 152 7.44 -0.32 -3.25
N ALA A 153 7.11 0.92 -2.91
CA ALA A 153 6.25 1.23 -1.76
C ALA A 153 4.95 1.85 -2.23
N ASN A 154 3.84 1.43 -1.64
CA ASN A 154 2.60 2.20 -1.70
C ASN A 154 2.88 3.57 -1.07
N THR A 155 2.60 4.63 -1.82
CA THR A 155 2.52 5.98 -1.28
C THR A 155 1.10 6.49 -1.46
N THR A 156 0.32 6.48 -0.39
CA THR A 156 -0.93 7.23 -0.34
C THR A 156 -0.57 8.72 -0.44
N PRO A 157 -1.28 9.54 -1.24
CA PRO A 157 -1.13 10.99 -1.17
C PRO A 157 -1.14 11.42 0.31
N ALA A 158 -0.15 12.23 0.69
CA ALA A 158 0.21 12.51 2.08
C ALA A 158 -1.01 12.59 3.03
N ALA A 159 -0.85 12.04 4.23
CA ALA A 159 -1.80 12.01 5.35
C ALA A 159 -2.39 13.37 5.80
N LYS A 160 -2.10 14.46 5.08
CA LYS A 160 -2.73 15.78 5.24
C LYS A 160 -4.23 15.74 4.97
N ASP A 161 -4.71 14.78 4.19
CA ASP A 161 -6.14 14.64 3.83
C ASP A 161 -6.91 13.57 4.62
N ARG A 162 -6.28 12.77 5.49
CA ARG A 162 -7.06 11.79 6.28
C ARG A 162 -7.97 12.47 7.29
N ASN A 163 -7.50 13.54 7.92
CA ASN A 163 -8.34 14.33 8.81
C ASN A 163 -9.44 15.08 8.04
N SER A 164 -9.17 15.59 6.84
CA SER A 164 -10.17 16.31 6.05
C SER A 164 -11.26 15.37 5.51
N ILE A 165 -10.89 14.18 5.03
CA ILE A 165 -11.80 13.16 4.51
C ILE A 165 -12.61 12.53 5.65
N ASP A 166 -12.00 12.21 6.80
CA ASP A 166 -12.73 11.69 7.96
C ASP A 166 -13.68 12.76 8.55
N ILE A 167 -13.27 14.03 8.60
CA ILE A 167 -14.16 15.14 9.01
C ILE A 167 -15.30 15.34 8.00
N ALA A 168 -15.03 15.29 6.70
CA ALA A 168 -16.05 15.43 5.66
C ALA A 168 -17.04 14.27 5.67
N TYR A 169 -16.56 13.04 5.86
CA TYR A 169 -17.38 11.84 5.99
C TYR A 169 -18.26 11.90 7.25
N ARG A 170 -17.67 12.19 8.42
CA ARG A 170 -18.42 12.39 9.68
C ARG A 170 -19.46 13.49 9.56
N ARG A 171 -19.14 14.62 8.92
CA ARG A 171 -20.12 15.71 8.66
C ARG A 171 -21.27 15.26 7.77
N THR A 172 -21.00 14.45 6.76
CA THR A 172 -22.01 13.96 5.82
C THR A 172 -22.93 12.95 6.48
N VAL A 173 -22.36 11.99 7.22
CA VAL A 173 -23.11 10.98 7.99
C VAL A 173 -23.96 11.65 9.07
N VAL A 174 -23.40 12.60 9.83
CA VAL A 174 -24.16 13.34 10.85
C VAL A 174 -25.30 14.16 10.22
N ARG A 175 -25.09 14.80 9.06
CA ARG A 175 -26.16 15.50 8.33
C ARG A 175 -27.28 14.56 7.88
N LEU A 176 -26.94 13.36 7.40
CA LEU A 176 -27.92 12.36 6.99
C LEU A 176 -28.72 11.83 8.19
N LEU A 177 -28.06 11.56 9.32
CA LEU A 177 -28.71 11.12 10.56
C LEU A 177 -29.66 12.19 11.11
N ILE A 178 -29.23 13.45 11.16
CA ILE A 178 -30.08 14.58 11.59
C ILE A 178 -31.30 14.70 10.67
N LYS A 179 -31.11 14.65 9.35
CA LYS A 179 -32.23 14.68 8.38
C LYS A 179 -33.21 13.53 8.60
N SER A 180 -32.73 12.31 8.84
CA SER A 180 -33.61 11.17 9.12
C SER A 180 -34.42 11.33 10.40
N VAL A 181 -33.81 11.85 11.47
CA VAL A 181 -34.48 12.09 12.76
C VAL A 181 -35.54 13.19 12.61
N SER A 182 -35.24 14.28 11.88
CA SER A 182 -36.21 15.33 11.61
C SER A 182 -37.42 14.83 10.82
N ILE A 183 -37.22 13.99 9.81
CA ILE A 183 -38.32 13.40 9.03
C ILE A 183 -39.21 12.52 9.92
N ILE A 184 -38.61 11.70 10.79
CA ILE A 184 -39.34 10.84 11.73
C ILE A 184 -40.16 11.69 12.72
N LEU A 185 -39.58 12.77 13.27
CA LEU A 185 -40.26 13.69 14.19
C LEU A 185 -41.44 14.41 13.52
N VAL A 186 -41.27 14.89 12.29
CA VAL A 186 -42.35 15.51 11.52
C VAL A 186 -43.48 14.51 11.24
N ALA A 187 -43.13 13.28 10.85
CA ALA A 187 -44.12 12.22 10.64
C ALA A 187 -44.89 11.87 11.93
N LEU A 188 -44.20 11.84 13.09
CA LEU A 188 -44.82 11.62 14.40
C LEU A 188 -45.76 12.77 14.78
N LEU A 189 -45.38 14.02 14.54
CA LEU A 189 -46.22 15.19 14.79
C LEU A 189 -47.46 15.21 13.90
N ILE A 190 -47.32 14.88 12.61
CA ILE A 190 -48.46 14.73 11.70
C ILE A 190 -49.39 13.61 12.18
N ARG A 191 -48.84 12.49 12.65
CA ARG A 191 -49.62 11.38 13.22
C ARG A 191 -50.37 11.79 14.49
N GLN A 192 -49.73 12.54 15.40
CA GLN A 192 -50.38 13.08 16.60
C GLN A 192 -51.45 14.14 16.29
N ALA A 193 -51.22 14.99 15.30
CA ALA A 193 -52.21 15.99 14.86
C ALA A 193 -53.43 15.32 14.23
N SER A 194 -53.21 14.27 13.42
CA SER A 194 -54.28 13.44 12.85
C SER A 194 -55.12 12.78 13.94
N THR A 195 -54.50 12.13 14.94
CA THR A 195 -55.24 11.46 16.02
C THR A 195 -56.03 12.43 16.90
N LYS A 196 -55.52 13.64 17.14
CA LYS A 196 -56.26 14.71 17.85
C LYS A 196 -57.46 15.23 17.05
N LYS A 197 -57.32 15.39 15.73
CA LYS A 197 -58.43 15.80 14.85
C LYS A 197 -59.54 14.74 14.82
N TRP A 198 -59.16 13.47 14.76
CA TRP A 198 -60.10 12.33 14.78
C TRP A 198 -60.82 12.14 16.12
N THR A 199 -60.18 12.43 17.25
CA THR A 199 -60.84 12.38 18.57
C THR A 199 -61.83 13.54 18.76
N GLN A 200 -61.48 14.76 18.31
CA GLN A 200 -62.40 15.91 18.30
C GLN A 200 -63.64 15.66 17.40
N LEU A 201 -63.45 15.14 16.18
CA LEU A 201 -64.56 14.80 15.25
C LEU A 201 -65.47 13.66 15.78
N ARG A 202 -64.91 12.66 16.48
CA ARG A 202 -65.73 11.61 17.13
C ARG A 202 -66.54 12.14 18.32
N CYS A 203 -66.01 13.10 19.07
CA CYS A 203 -66.74 13.73 20.17
C CYS A 203 -67.88 14.62 19.65
N TRP A 204 -67.67 15.35 18.55
CA TRP A 204 -68.69 16.17 17.90
C TRP A 204 -69.85 15.33 17.31
N ASN A 205 -69.56 14.23 16.61
CA ASN A 205 -70.59 13.33 16.11
C ASN A 205 -71.40 12.61 17.22
N ARG A 206 -70.90 12.58 18.47
CA ARG A 206 -71.59 11.96 19.61
C ARG A 206 -72.45 12.94 20.40
N SER A 207 -72.21 14.25 20.28
CA SER A 207 -73.11 15.29 20.83
C SER A 207 -74.30 15.56 19.92
N ASP A 208 -74.11 15.53 18.59
CA ASP A 208 -75.21 15.78 17.65
C ASP A 208 -76.26 14.65 17.61
N ARG A 209 -75.86 13.40 17.85
CA ARG A 209 -76.83 12.30 17.99
C ARG A 209 -77.76 12.42 19.20
N ARG A 210 -77.35 13.15 20.25
CA ARG A 210 -78.21 13.37 21.44
C ARG A 210 -79.20 14.52 21.27
N ASN A 211 -78.99 15.43 20.31
CA ASN A 211 -79.90 16.56 20.10
C ASN A 211 -81.00 16.30 19.05
N ASN A 212 -80.92 15.22 18.26
CA ASN A 212 -81.92 14.89 17.24
C ASN A 212 -83.00 13.88 17.68
N GLU A 213 -82.92 13.31 18.89
CA GLU A 213 -83.96 12.41 19.43
C GLU A 213 -85.02 13.13 20.29
N GLY A 214 -84.93 14.45 20.46
CA GLY A 214 -85.84 15.23 21.32
C GLY A 214 -87.00 15.93 20.60
N ARG A 215 -87.18 15.77 19.28
CA ARG A 215 -88.16 16.55 18.50
C ARG A 215 -89.20 15.69 17.77
N PHE A 216 -89.76 14.70 18.44
CA PHE A 216 -91.01 14.01 18.06
C PHE A 216 -91.67 13.44 19.32
N ARG A 217 -92.42 14.28 20.05
CA ARG A 217 -93.53 13.93 20.95
C ARG A 217 -94.07 15.22 21.56
N GLY A 218 -95.35 15.50 21.32
CA GLY A 218 -96.08 16.68 21.81
C GLY A 218 -96.94 17.26 20.71
#